data_AF-A0A963W691-F1
#
_entry.id   AF-A0A963W691-F1
#
_cell.length_a   1.000
_cell.length_b   1.000
_cell.length_c   1.000
_cell.angle_alpha   90.00
_cell.angle_beta   90.00
_cell.angle_gamma   90.00
#
_symmetry.space_group_name_H-M   'P 1'
#
loop_
_entity.id
_entity.type
_entity.pdbx_description
1 polymer ?
#
loop_
_entity_poly.entity_id
_entity_poly.type
_entity_poly.pdbx_seq_one_letter_code
_entity_poly.pdbx_strand_id
1 'polypeptide(L)' 'MFDIHAPDHMDVWVEQTDAIRANGGIGWSDANDGYWIVVNYETVEQVAKNWEIFSARHDTTGKDPYARGISIPP' A
#
# COMPACT_ATOMS: atom_id res chain seq x y z
N MET A 1 6.74 3.67 -11.51
CA MET A 1 5.51 2.99 -11.04
C MET A 1 5.91 2.15 -9.84
N PHE A 2 5.21 2.24 -8.70
CA PHE A 2 5.57 1.47 -7.51
C PHE A 2 4.91 0.10 -7.59
N ASP A 3 5.69 -0.97 -7.63
CA ASP A 3 5.20 -2.34 -7.54
C ASP A 3 6.16 -3.15 -6.68
N ILE A 4 5.73 -3.53 -5.48
CA ILE A 4 6.56 -4.29 -4.53
C ILE A 4 6.91 -5.70 -5.04
N HIS A 5 6.17 -6.21 -6.04
CA HIS A 5 6.40 -7.50 -6.66
C HIS A 5 7.17 -7.43 -7.98
N ALA A 6 7.53 -6.22 -8.44
CA ALA A 6 8.34 -6.09 -9.64
C ALA A 6 9.74 -6.70 -9.42
N PRO A 7 10.31 -7.38 -10.42
CA PRO A 7 11.61 -8.05 -10.28
C PRO A 7 12.75 -7.10 -9.88
N ASP A 8 12.68 -5.84 -10.29
CA ASP A 8 13.66 -4.79 -10.03
C ASP A 8 13.37 -3.99 -8.75
N HIS A 9 12.25 -4.23 -8.06
CA HIS A 9 11.84 -3.42 -6.91
C HIS A 9 12.94 -3.29 -5.85
N MET A 10 13.63 -4.39 -5.55
CA MET A 10 14.71 -4.41 -4.55
C MET A 10 15.89 -3.50 -4.90
N ASP A 11 16.08 -3.18 -6.19
CA ASP A 11 17.16 -2.29 -6.64
C ASP A 11 16.74 -0.81 -6.59
N VAL A 12 15.44 -0.52 -6.68
CA VAL A 12 14.92 0.85 -6.84
C VAL A 12 14.01 1.33 -5.71
N TRP A 13 13.68 0.50 -4.72
CA TRP A 13 12.67 0.82 -3.70
C TRP A 13 12.99 2.09 -2.91
N VAL A 14 14.27 2.39 -2.66
CA VAL A 14 14.69 3.62 -1.96
C VAL A 14 14.31 4.84 -2.79
N GLU A 15 14.69 4.89 -4.06
CA GLU A 15 14.38 6.01 -4.95
C GLU A 15 12.86 6.19 -5.13
N GLN A 16 12.14 5.07 -5.26
CA GLN A 16 10.68 5.09 -5.36
C GLN A 16 10.02 5.63 -4.10
N THR A 17 10.45 5.19 -2.92
CA THR A 17 9.89 5.66 -1.64
C THR A 17 10.29 7.11 -1.33
N ASP A 18 11.48 7.55 -1.72
CA ASP A 18 11.90 8.95 -1.59
C ASP A 18 11.09 9.88 -2.51
N ALA A 19 10.77 9.44 -3.73
CA ALA A 19 9.87 10.18 -4.61
C ALA A 19 8.45 10.32 -4.02
N ILE A 20 7.93 9.28 -3.36
CA ILE A 20 6.63 9.36 -2.66
C ILE A 20 6.73 10.28 -1.45
N ARG A 21 7.81 10.19 -0.67
CA ARG A 21 8.07 11.04 0.50
C ARG A 21 8.14 12.52 0.13
N ALA A 22 8.81 12.85 -0.97
CA ALA A 22 8.89 14.22 -1.50
C ALA A 22 7.52 14.82 -1.85
N ASN A 23 6.52 13.98 -2.13
CA ASN A 23 5.15 14.37 -2.45
C ASN A 23 4.17 14.21 -1.28
N GLY A 24 4.65 14.24 -0.03
CA GLY A 24 3.82 14.15 1.17
C GLY A 24 3.66 12.73 1.74
N GLY A 25 4.31 11.74 1.14
CA GLY A 25 4.47 10.40 1.71
C GLY A 25 3.27 9.47 1.60
N ILE A 26 2.28 9.83 0.79
CA ILE A 26 1.16 8.99 0.40
C ILE A 26 1.15 8.90 -1.12
N GLY A 27 1.07 7.69 -1.66
CA GLY A 27 1.00 7.44 -3.10
C GLY A 27 -0.02 6.37 -3.46
N TRP A 28 -0.47 6.37 -4.71
CA TRP A 28 -1.29 5.30 -5.28
C TRP A 28 -0.45 4.47 -6.25
N SER A 29 -0.59 3.15 -6.17
CA SER A 29 -0.11 2.22 -7.20
C SER A 29 -1.29 1.56 -7.87
N ASP A 30 -1.22 1.39 -9.19
CA ASP A 30 -2.17 0.61 -9.99
C ASP A 30 -1.80 -0.89 -10.07
N ALA A 31 -0.69 -1.31 -9.46
CA ALA A 31 -0.27 -2.72 -9.46
C ALA A 31 -1.21 -3.57 -8.59
N ASN A 32 -1.44 -4.83 -8.99
CA ASN A 32 -2.19 -5.84 -8.22
C ASN A 32 -3.54 -5.33 -7.67
N ASP A 33 -4.44 -4.90 -8.56
CA ASP A 33 -5.77 -4.32 -8.25
C ASP A 33 -5.78 -2.98 -7.52
N GLY A 34 -4.60 -2.40 -7.36
CA GLY A 34 -4.35 -1.05 -6.86
C GLY A 34 -4.30 -0.97 -5.34
N TYR A 35 -3.33 -0.21 -4.82
CA TYR A 35 -3.15 -0.02 -3.39
C TYR A 35 -2.53 1.34 -3.05
N TRP A 36 -2.87 1.82 -1.85
CA TRP A 36 -2.24 2.99 -1.26
C TRP A 36 -0.91 2.61 -0.61
N ILE A 37 0.08 3.48 -0.79
CA ILE A 37 1.42 3.36 -0.22
C ILE A 37 1.60 4.50 0.77
N VAL A 38 2.08 4.19 1.97
CA VAL A 38 2.38 5.17 3.01
C VAL A 38 3.83 4.98 3.45
N VAL A 39 4.66 6.01 3.28
CA VAL A 39 6.12 5.95 3.54
C VAL A 39 6.59 6.87 4.66
N ASN A 40 5.68 7.66 5.23
CA ASN A 40 5.95 8.58 6.34
C ASN A 40 5.54 7.95 7.68
N TYR A 41 6.46 8.01 8.64
CA TYR A 41 6.27 7.39 9.97
C TYR A 41 4.96 7.83 10.64
N GLU A 42 4.71 9.14 10.71
CA GLU A 42 3.53 9.69 11.37
C GLU A 42 2.24 9.19 10.72
N THR A 43 2.17 9.15 9.39
CA THR A 43 1.00 8.66 8.67
C THR A 43 0.81 7.15 8.86
N VAL A 44 1.89 6.36 8.86
CA VAL A 44 1.82 4.93 9.18
C VAL A 44 1.24 4.72 10.58
N GLU A 45 1.70 5.51 11.55
CA GLU A 45 1.21 5.44 12.93
C GLU A 45 -0.29 5.82 13.04
N GLN A 46 -0.71 6.89 12.36
CA GLN A 46 -2.11 7.33 12.34
C GLN A 46 -3.03 6.27 11.71
N VAL A 47 -2.62 5.65 10.61
CA VAL A 47 -3.35 4.55 9.96
C VAL A 47 -3.46 3.37 10.91
N ALA A 48 -2.35 2.96 11.52
CA ALA A 48 -2.30 1.80 12.42
C ALA A 48 -3.17 1.99 13.68
N LYS A 49 -3.31 3.22 14.19
CA LYS A 49 -4.14 3.53 15.36
C LYS A 49 -5.64 3.61 15.06
N ASN A 50 -6.03 3.81 13.80
CA ASN A 50 -7.42 4.09 13.43
C ASN A 50 -8.10 2.87 12.77
N TRP A 51 -8.26 1.80 13.55
CA TRP A 51 -8.78 0.51 13.08
C TRP A 51 -10.25 0.58 12.61
N GLU A 52 -11.02 1.57 13.07
CA GLU A 52 -12.41 1.78 12.66
C GLU A 52 -12.51 2.16 11.18
N ILE A 53 -11.47 2.83 10.64
CA ILE A 53 -11.37 3.20 9.23
C ILE A 53 -10.43 2.24 8.48
N PHE A 54 -9.27 1.91 9.06
CA PHE A 54 -8.24 1.07 8.46
C PHE A 54 -8.20 -0.31 9.12
N SER A 55 -9.08 -1.18 8.64
CA SER A 55 -9.18 -2.55 9.13
C SER A 55 -8.03 -3.43 8.64
N ALA A 56 -7.56 -4.36 9.48
CA ALA A 56 -6.63 -5.43 9.08
C ALA A 56 -7.33 -6.61 8.38
N ARG A 57 -8.65 -6.52 8.12
CA ARG A 57 -9.38 -7.55 7.41
C ARG A 57 -8.90 -7.64 5.97
N HIS A 58 -8.59 -8.87 5.55
CA HIS A 58 -8.19 -9.19 4.20
C HIS A 58 -9.27 -10.05 3.56
N ASP A 59 -10.03 -9.49 2.62
CA ASP A 59 -11.08 -10.21 1.89
C ASP A 59 -10.83 -10.20 0.39
N THR A 60 -10.27 -11.29 -0.13
CA THR A 60 -10.05 -11.51 -1.56
C THR A 60 -11.30 -12.00 -2.29
N THR A 61 -12.39 -12.28 -1.58
CA THR A 61 -13.65 -12.80 -2.15
C THR A 61 -14.70 -11.73 -2.38
N GLY A 62 -14.50 -10.51 -1.84
CA GLY A 62 -15.40 -9.36 -1.98
C GLY A 62 -16.76 -9.55 -1.30
N LYS A 63 -16.84 -10.39 -0.27
CA LYS A 63 -18.05 -10.68 0.51
C LYS A 63 -18.26 -9.71 1.67
N ASP A 64 -17.19 -9.10 2.18
CA ASP A 64 -17.24 -8.06 3.20
C ASP A 64 -17.23 -6.68 2.52
N PRO A 65 -18.31 -5.88 2.64
CA PRO A 65 -18.37 -4.56 2.02
C PRO A 65 -17.37 -3.55 2.63
N TYR A 66 -16.75 -3.88 3.76
CA TYR A 66 -15.80 -3.04 4.47
C TYR A 66 -14.35 -3.53 4.39
N ALA A 67 -14.07 -4.58 3.63
CA ALA A 67 -12.72 -5.12 3.47
C ALA A 67 -12.40 -5.39 2.00
N ARG A 68 -11.13 -5.20 1.64
CA ARG A 68 -10.61 -5.55 0.32
C ARG A 68 -9.23 -6.16 0.47
N GLY A 69 -9.07 -7.39 0.02
CA GLY A 69 -7.80 -8.07 -0.10
C GLY A 69 -7.31 -8.02 -1.55
N ILE A 70 -5.99 -7.96 -1.73
CA ILE A 70 -5.34 -8.17 -3.02
C ILE A 70 -4.85 -9.62 -3.08
N SER A 71 -4.99 -10.26 -4.24
CA SER A 71 -4.39 -11.57 -4.50
C SER A 71 -3.16 -11.38 -5.36
N ILE A 72 -2.01 -11.86 -4.89
CA ILE A 72 -0.76 -11.82 -5.64
C ILE A 72 -0.65 -13.15 -6.40
N PRO A 73 -0.65 -13.14 -7.74
CA PRO A 73 -0.44 -14.36 -8.52
C PRO A 73 0.92 -15.01 -8.20
N PRO A 74 1.05 -16.34 -8.31
CA PRO A 74 2.31 -17.05 -8.12
C PRO A 74 3.37 -16.69 -9.18
#